data_AF-A0A380E090-F1
#
_entry.id   AF-A0A380E090-F1
#
_cell.length_a   1.000
_cell.length_b   1.000
_cell.length_c   1.000
_cell.angle_alpha   90.00
_cell.angle_beta   90.00
_cell.angle_gamma   90.00
#
_symmetry.space_group_name_H-M   'P 1'
#
loop_
_entity.id
_entity.type
_entity.pdbx_description
1 polymer ?
#
loop_
_entity_poly.entity_id
_entity_poly.type
_entity_poly.pdbx_seq_one_letter_code
_entity_poly.pdbx_strand_id
1 'polypeptide(L)'
;MLSEHARGDANPILLIDEDDVQAGHAASVGRVDPDQLYYLMSRGISQREAERLVIHGFLDPVVRELPIEDVKRQLREVIERKVSK
;
A
#
# COMPACT_ATOMS: atom_id res chain seq x y z
N MET A 1 -3.54 -6.15 -3.39
CA MET A 1 -4.46 -7.22 -2.94
C MET A 1 -3.61 -8.42 -2.56
N LEU A 2 -3.86 -8.98 -1.37
CA LEU A 2 -2.97 -9.97 -0.74
C LEU A 2 -3.51 -11.41 -0.76
N SER A 3 -4.76 -11.62 -1.17
CA SER A 3 -5.37 -12.95 -1.25
C SER A 3 -6.40 -13.02 -2.37
N GLU A 4 -6.78 -14.23 -2.76
CA GLU A 4 -7.79 -14.45 -3.82
C GLU A 4 -9.18 -13.93 -3.43
N HIS A 5 -9.50 -13.96 -2.13
CA HIS A 5 -10.76 -13.48 -1.59
C HIS A 5 -10.70 -12.00 -1.15
N ALA A 6 -9.58 -11.31 -1.41
CA ALA A 6 -9.48 -9.90 -1.10
C ALA A 6 -10.47 -9.09 -1.95
N ARG A 7 -11.14 -8.13 -1.32
CA ARG A 7 -12.06 -7.20 -1.97
C ARG A 7 -11.66 -5.77 -1.63
N GLY A 8 -11.74 -4.88 -2.62
CA GLY A 8 -11.54 -3.45 -2.45
C GLY A 8 -12.61 -2.72 -3.27
N ASP A 9 -13.37 -1.86 -2.61
CA ASP A 9 -14.40 -1.03 -3.24
C ASP A 9 -13.92 0.42 -3.20
N ALA A 10 -13.84 1.08 -4.35
CA ALA A 10 -13.48 2.49 -4.48
C ALA A 10 -14.63 3.23 -5.16
N ASN A 11 -15.25 4.18 -4.45
CA ASN A 11 -16.35 5.00 -4.97
C ASN A 11 -15.98 6.48 -4.90
N PRO A 12 -15.16 6.96 -5.85
CA PRO A 12 -14.73 8.34 -5.86
C PRO A 12 -15.82 9.27 -6.37
N ILE A 13 -16.01 10.39 -5.67
CA ILE A 13 -17.01 11.39 -6.02
C ILE A 13 -16.34 12.76 -5.97
N LEU A 14 -16.54 13.55 -7.02
CA LEU A 14 -16.22 14.97 -7.05
C LEU A 14 -17.54 15.74 -7.09
N LEU A 15 -17.77 16.57 -6.07
CA LEU A 15 -18.87 17.54 -6.05
C LEU A 15 -18.23 18.90 -6.25
N ILE A 16 -18.51 19.53 -7.39
CA ILE A 16 -17.87 20.78 -7.82
C ILE A 16 -18.98 21.77 -8.16
N ASP A 17 -19.02 22.88 -7.41
CA ASP A 17 -20.03 23.93 -7.56
C ASP A 17 -19.45 25.20 -8.25
N GLU A 18 -18.15 25.19 -8.61
CA GLU A 18 -17.43 26.32 -9.23
C GLU A 18 -16.99 26.04 -10.68
N ASP A 19 -16.96 27.10 -11.49
CA ASP A 19 -16.77 27.02 -12.94
C ASP A 19 -15.30 26.97 -13.42
N ASP A 20 -14.35 27.51 -12.66
CA ASP A 20 -12.93 27.60 -13.06
C ASP A 20 -12.03 26.78 -12.13
N VAL A 21 -12.10 25.46 -12.27
CA VAL A 21 -11.30 24.52 -11.48
C VAL A 21 -10.64 23.44 -12.32
N GLN A 22 -9.48 22.96 -11.87
CA GLN A 22 -8.89 21.70 -12.31
C GLN A 22 -9.05 20.68 -11.19
N ALA A 23 -9.87 19.66 -11.42
CA ALA A 23 -10.11 18.57 -10.49
C ALA A 23 -9.83 17.23 -11.16
N GLY A 24 -9.12 16.35 -10.45
CA GLY A 24 -8.82 15.01 -10.90
C GLY A 24 -8.94 14.04 -9.74
N HIS A 25 -9.41 12.84 -10.05
CA HIS A 25 -9.45 11.72 -9.12
C HIS A 25 -8.87 10.49 -9.84
N ALA A 26 -8.11 9.67 -9.12
CA ALA A 26 -7.75 8.33 -9.55
C ALA A 26 -7.78 7.36 -8.37
N ALA A 27 -8.22 6.13 -8.64
CA ALA A 27 -8.12 5.00 -7.73
C ALA A 27 -7.53 3.82 -8.49
N SER A 28 -6.60 3.10 -7.86
CA SER A 28 -6.02 1.89 -8.43
C SER A 28 -6.20 0.73 -7.45
N VAL A 29 -6.48 -0.45 -8.02
CA VAL A 29 -6.54 -1.71 -7.30
C VAL A 29 -5.75 -2.73 -8.10
N GLY A 30 -4.85 -3.44 -7.43
CA GLY A 30 -4.02 -4.45 -8.06
C GLY A 30 -3.55 -5.49 -7.06
N ARG A 31 -3.10 -6.65 -7.54
CA ARG A 31 -2.39 -7.64 -6.74
C ARG A 31 -0.93 -7.23 -6.57
N VAL A 32 -0.23 -7.89 -5.65
CA VAL A 32 1.23 -7.76 -5.57
C VAL A 32 1.82 -8.24 -6.90
N ASP A 33 2.79 -7.49 -7.42
CA ASP A 33 3.42 -7.78 -8.72
C ASP A 33 4.24 -9.09 -8.64
N PRO A 34 3.86 -10.14 -9.38
CA PRO A 34 4.56 -11.42 -9.36
C PRO A 34 6.02 -11.31 -9.81
N ASP A 35 6.35 -10.39 -10.71
CA ASP A 35 7.72 -10.24 -11.24
C ASP A 35 8.64 -9.64 -10.17
N GLN A 36 8.12 -8.73 -9.34
CA GLN A 36 8.84 -8.18 -8.18
C GLN A 36 9.10 -9.27 -7.13
N LEU A 37 8.10 -10.11 -6.85
CA LEU A 37 8.26 -11.23 -5.94
C LEU A 37 9.27 -12.24 -6.47
N TYR A 38 9.15 -12.62 -7.74
CA TYR A 38 10.09 -13.52 -8.41
C TYR A 38 11.52 -12.96 -8.36
N TYR A 39 11.70 -11.67 -8.63
CA TYR A 39 13.01 -11.03 -8.55
C TYR A 39 13.61 -11.13 -7.15
N LEU A 40 12.86 -10.77 -6.11
CA LEU A 40 13.33 -10.85 -4.72
C LEU A 40 13.65 -12.30 -4.31
N MET A 41 12.79 -13.24 -4.68
CA MET A 41 12.99 -14.67 -4.41
C MET A 41 14.22 -15.24 -5.14
N SER A 42 14.51 -14.78 -6.36
CA SER A 42 15.73 -15.17 -7.08
C SER A 42 17.02 -14.73 -6.38
N ARG A 43 16.93 -13.77 -5.44
CA ARG A 43 18.03 -13.31 -4.59
C ARG A 43 18.11 -14.05 -3.25
N GLY A 44 17.35 -15.13 -3.08
CA GLY A 44 17.36 -15.96 -1.88
C GLY A 44 16.45 -15.47 -0.76
N ILE A 45 15.61 -14.46 -1.00
CA ILE A 45 14.64 -13.96 -0.05
C ILE A 45 13.43 -14.90 -0.04
N SER A 46 12.95 -15.30 1.13
CA SER A 46 11.76 -16.15 1.21
C SER A 46 10.55 -15.41 0.62
N GLN A 47 9.57 -16.13 0.05
CA GLN A 47 8.35 -15.50 -0.48
C GLN A 47 7.68 -14.59 0.56
N ARG A 48 7.60 -15.06 1.82
CA ARG A 48 7.03 -14.30 2.94
C ARG A 48 7.78 -12.99 3.19
N GLU A 49 9.10 -13.02 3.16
CA GLU A 49 9.91 -11.80 3.31
C GLU A 49 9.80 -10.89 2.09
N ALA A 50 9.73 -11.45 0.87
CA ALA A 50 9.55 -10.67 -0.35
C ALA A 50 8.22 -9.91 -0.34
N GLU A 51 7.11 -10.59 -0.02
CA GLU A 51 5.79 -9.97 0.16
C GLU A 51 5.83 -8.88 1.24
N ARG A 52 6.46 -9.17 2.38
CA ARG A 52 6.64 -8.21 3.47
C ARG A 52 7.40 -6.95 3.00
N LEU A 53 8.50 -7.10 2.27
CA LEU A 53 9.28 -5.99 1.74
C LEU A 53 8.48 -5.13 0.77
N VAL A 54 7.73 -5.77 -0.15
CA VAL A 54 6.90 -5.05 -1.12
C VAL A 54 5.79 -4.26 -0.42
N ILE A 55 5.11 -4.86 0.57
CA ILE A 55 4.05 -4.17 1.34
C ILE A 55 4.61 -2.98 2.11
N HIS A 56 5.76 -3.15 2.78
CA HIS A 56 6.40 -2.04 3.49
C HIS A 56 6.83 -0.93 2.52
N GLY A 57 7.45 -1.28 1.40
CA GLY A 57 7.85 -0.30 0.37
C GLY A 57 6.65 0.47 -0.20
N PHE A 58 5.51 -0.19 -0.39
CA PHE A 58 4.27 0.45 -0.86
C PHE A 58 3.68 1.42 0.16
N LEU A 59 3.73 1.11 1.46
CA LEU A 59 3.12 1.93 2.52
C LEU A 59 4.06 3.02 3.07
N ASP A 60 5.37 2.85 2.92
CA ASP A 60 6.38 3.75 3.49
C ASP A 60 6.22 5.23 3.08
N PRO A 61 5.87 5.59 1.82
CA PRO A 61 5.59 6.98 1.47
C PRO A 61 4.51 7.61 2.36
N VAL A 62 3.41 6.90 2.63
CA VAL A 62 2.33 7.38 3.50
C VAL A 62 2.79 7.52 4.94
N VAL A 63 3.59 6.56 5.43
CA VAL A 63 4.12 6.59 6.80
C VAL A 63 5.08 7.78 6.98
N ARG A 64 5.92 8.07 5.98
CA ARG A 64 6.92 9.16 6.06
C ARG A 64 6.30 10.55 6.17
N GLU A 65 5.15 10.78 5.55
CA GLU A 65 4.41 12.05 5.59
C GLU A 65 3.84 12.39 6.99
N LEU A 66 3.76 11.42 7.90
CA LEU A 66 3.22 11.66 9.24
C LEU A 66 4.15 12.61 10.04
N PRO A 67 3.63 13.70 10.63
CA PRO A 67 4.47 14.69 11.32
C PRO A 67 4.95 14.23 12.70
N ILE A 68 4.32 13.22 13.30
CA ILE A 68 4.58 12.77 14.68
C ILE A 68 5.29 11.41 14.67
N GLU A 69 6.52 11.38 15.19
CA GLU A 69 7.36 10.16 15.20
C GLU A 69 6.76 9.00 16.01
N ASP A 70 6.06 9.29 17.11
CA ASP A 70 5.38 8.25 17.88
C ASP A 70 4.26 7.59 17.08
N VAL A 71 3.52 8.36 16.27
CA VAL A 71 2.46 7.85 15.41
C VAL A 71 3.06 7.03 14.26
N LYS A 72 4.18 7.48 13.68
CA LYS A 72 4.95 6.70 12.69
C LYS A 72 5.35 5.33 13.22
N ARG A 73 5.92 5.29 14.44
CA ARG A 73 6.33 4.04 15.09
C ARG A 73 5.14 3.12 15.32
N GLN A 74 4.06 3.63 15.90
CA GLN A 74 2.84 2.85 16.12
C GLN A 74 2.27 2.29 14.82
N LEU A 75 2.24 3.09 13.75
CA LEU A 75 1.74 2.62 12.45
C LEU A 75 2.62 1.51 11.87
N ARG A 76 3.95 1.63 11.97
CA ARG A 76 4.89 0.57 11.53
C ARG A 76 4.65 -0.74 12.29
N GLU A 77 4.44 -0.69 13.60
CA GLU A 77 4.13 -1.87 14.42
C GLU A 77 2.79 -2.51 14.01
N VAL A 78 1.77 -1.69 13.73
CA VAL A 78 0.46 -2.17 13.28
C VAL A 78 0.56 -2.86 11.91
N ILE A 79 1.31 -2.26 10.98
CA ILE A 79 1.59 -2.84 9.66
C ILE A 79 2.30 -4.18 9.82
N GLU A 80 3.39 -4.22 10.59
CA GLU A 80 4.19 -5.43 10.81
C GLU A 80 3.34 -6.57 11.38
N ARG A 81 2.49 -6.29 12.36
CA ARG A 81 1.59 -7.28 12.95
C ARG A 81 0.56 -7.82 11.96
N LYS A 82 0.09 -6.99 11.02
CA LYS A 82 -0.89 -7.40 10.00
C LYS A 82 -0.26 -8.22 8.87
N VAL A 83 1.00 -7.94 8.54
CA VAL A 83 1.75 -8.64 7.48
C VAL A 83 2.36 -9.94 7.99
N SER A 84 2.67 -10.03 9.29
CA SER A 84 3.22 -11.23 9.92
C SER A 84 2.19 -12.33 10.21
N LYS A 85 0.89 -12.05 10.08
CA LYS A 85 -0.20 -13.04 10.19
C LYS A 85 -0.41 -13.74 8.85
#